data_AF-A0A8T6RBP4-F1
#
_entry.id   AF-A0A8T6RBP4-F1
#
_cell.length_a   1.000
_cell.length_b   1.000
_cell.length_c   1.000
_cell.angle_alpha   90.00
_cell.angle_beta   90.00
_cell.angle_gamma   90.00
#
_symmetry.space_group_name_H-M   'P 1'
#
loop_
_entity.id
_entity.type
_entity.pdbx_description
1 polymer ?
#
loop_
_entity_poly.entity_id
_entity_poly.type
_entity_poly.pdbx_seq_one_letter_code
_entity_poly.pdbx_strand_id
1 'polypeptide(L)'
;MLEWMFLFAAYLCAGFTLKLGDDLLDELKEPNMATMPLGLSGLIFGLLMSNSEWDLALLTAIVIGVILSGKVNKPQFLIGFILIGIVLVLNGLPAVSDIIIWFVVLLVLLFTAILDEIQNDRADKNSDTIRSKFFLYRFTMKLSVLILAILMPQFLPTAIGLWMFDTGYETARVIVRRTRP
;
A
#
# COMPACT_ATOMS: atom_id res chain seq x y z
N MET A 1 -18.61 15.12 -0.10
CA MET A 1 -18.55 14.30 1.14
C MET A 1 -18.61 12.81 0.83
N LEU A 2 -19.60 12.35 0.05
CA LEU A 2 -19.73 10.95 -0.32
C LEU A 2 -18.52 10.40 -1.11
N GLU A 3 -17.98 11.18 -2.05
CA GLU A 3 -16.77 10.81 -2.82
C GLU A 3 -15.55 10.55 -1.93
N TRP A 4 -15.30 11.43 -0.95
CA TRP A 4 -14.24 11.25 0.03
C TRP A 4 -14.43 9.99 0.88
N MET A 5 -15.67 9.67 1.26
CA MET A 5 -15.96 8.43 1.97
C MET A 5 -15.63 7.21 1.12
N PHE A 6 -15.98 7.22 -0.16
CA PHE A 6 -15.63 6.14 -1.08
C PHE A 6 -14.12 6.00 -1.28
N LEU A 7 -13.40 7.12 -1.42
CA LEU A 7 -11.94 7.12 -1.54
C LEU A 7 -11.28 6.47 -0.31
N PHE A 8 -11.64 6.90 0.89
CA PHE A 8 -11.06 6.38 2.13
C PHE A 8 -11.45 4.94 2.41
N ALA A 9 -12.69 4.56 2.10
CA ALA A 9 -13.12 3.17 2.14
C ALA A 9 -12.35 2.29 1.15
N ALA A 10 -12.09 2.78 -0.06
CA ALA A 10 -11.28 2.09 -1.05
C ALA A 10 -9.84 1.90 -0.57
N TYR A 11 -9.20 2.93 0.00
CA TYR A 11 -7.88 2.79 0.60
C TYR A 11 -7.85 1.72 1.72
N LEU A 12 -8.84 1.76 2.62
CA LEU A 12 -8.97 0.76 3.70
C LEU A 12 -9.11 -0.66 3.13
N CYS A 13 -10.00 -0.85 2.15
CA CYS A 13 -10.20 -2.13 1.49
C CYS A 13 -8.96 -2.60 0.72
N ALA A 14 -8.23 -1.69 0.07
CA ALA A 14 -6.99 -2.00 -0.64
C ALA A 14 -5.93 -2.55 0.31
N GLY A 15 -5.73 -1.90 1.46
CA GLY A 15 -4.78 -2.35 2.48
C GLY A 15 -5.19 -3.68 3.12
N PHE A 16 -6.47 -3.81 3.46
CA PHE A 16 -7.03 -5.04 4.04
C PHE A 16 -6.87 -6.24 3.12
N THR A 17 -7.30 -6.11 1.86
CA THR A 17 -7.27 -7.21 0.88
C THR A 17 -5.83 -7.57 0.49
N LEU A 18 -4.94 -6.58 0.36
CA LEU A 18 -3.53 -6.83 0.12
C LEU A 18 -2.93 -7.70 1.23
N LYS A 19 -3.12 -7.30 2.50
CA LYS A 19 -2.54 -8.04 3.63
C LYS A 19 -3.17 -9.40 3.84
N LEU A 20 -4.49 -9.50 3.68
CA LEU A 20 -5.16 -10.79 3.77
C LEU A 20 -4.60 -11.77 2.73
N GLY A 21 -4.42 -11.33 1.48
CA GLY A 21 -3.83 -12.16 0.43
C GLY A 21 -2.37 -12.53 0.67
N ASP A 22 -1.58 -11.57 1.15
CA ASP A 22 -0.18 -11.76 1.55
C ASP A 22 -0.05 -12.81 2.66
N ASP A 23 -0.81 -12.67 3.75
CA ASP A 23 -0.77 -13.59 4.89
C ASP A 23 -1.36 -14.97 4.54
N LEU A 24 -2.35 -15.05 3.64
CA LEU A 24 -2.83 -16.34 3.11
C LEU A 24 -1.71 -17.11 2.40
N LEU A 25 -0.84 -16.42 1.66
CA LEU A 25 0.30 -17.05 0.98
C LEU A 25 1.45 -17.41 1.90
N ASP A 26 1.83 -16.46 2.76
CA ASP A 26 3.06 -16.55 3.54
C ASP A 26 2.85 -17.35 4.83
N GLU A 27 1.73 -17.12 5.51
CA GLU A 27 1.52 -17.59 6.88
C GLU A 27 0.58 -18.79 6.94
N LEU A 28 -0.53 -18.75 6.20
CA LEU A 28 -1.50 -19.85 6.15
C LEU A 28 -1.19 -20.88 5.07
N LYS A 29 -0.31 -20.53 4.10
CA LYS A 29 0.09 -21.40 2.97
C LYS A 29 -1.10 -21.89 2.13
N GLU A 30 -2.10 -21.04 1.95
CA GLU A 30 -3.34 -21.30 1.19
C GLU A 30 -3.36 -20.49 -0.13
N PRO A 31 -2.59 -20.92 -1.16
CA PRO A 31 -2.41 -20.15 -2.39
C PRO A 31 -3.70 -19.97 -3.21
N ASN A 32 -4.61 -20.94 -3.15
CA ASN A 32 -5.88 -20.87 -3.88
C ASN A 32 -6.77 -19.76 -3.32
N MET A 33 -6.82 -19.62 -1.99
CA MET A 33 -7.62 -18.60 -1.32
C MET A 33 -7.01 -17.20 -1.46
N ALA A 34 -5.69 -17.08 -1.59
CA ALA A 34 -5.01 -15.79 -1.72
C ALA A 34 -5.27 -15.06 -3.04
N THR A 35 -5.66 -15.78 -4.09
CA THR A 35 -5.85 -15.21 -5.43
C THR A 35 -6.96 -14.17 -5.46
N MET A 36 -8.09 -14.45 -4.80
CA MET A 36 -9.24 -13.53 -4.74
C MET A 36 -8.90 -12.20 -4.05
N PRO A 37 -8.37 -12.16 -2.82
CA PRO A 37 -8.05 -10.90 -2.14
C PRO A 37 -6.93 -10.13 -2.85
N LEU A 38 -5.90 -10.79 -3.42
CA LEU A 38 -4.86 -10.09 -4.19
C LEU A 38 -5.40 -9.51 -5.51
N GLY A 39 -6.29 -10.23 -6.19
CA GLY A 39 -6.94 -9.72 -7.40
C GLY A 39 -7.85 -8.53 -7.09
N LEU A 40 -8.65 -8.61 -6.02
CA LEU A 40 -9.49 -7.51 -5.55
C LEU A 40 -8.64 -6.31 -5.14
N SER A 41 -7.52 -6.53 -4.45
CA SER A 41 -6.56 -5.47 -4.13
C SER A 41 -6.06 -4.79 -5.40
N GLY A 42 -5.65 -5.55 -6.42
CA GLY A 42 -5.22 -5.01 -7.70
C GLY A 42 -6.26 -4.13 -8.41
N LEU A 43 -7.54 -4.56 -8.41
CA LEU A 43 -8.63 -3.73 -8.95
C LEU A 43 -8.76 -2.41 -8.20
N ILE A 44 -8.76 -2.45 -6.86
CA ILE A 44 -8.92 -1.24 -6.04
C ILE A 44 -7.70 -0.33 -6.19
N PHE A 45 -6.48 -0.87 -6.26
CA PHE A 45 -5.26 -0.11 -6.56
C PHE A 45 -5.38 0.60 -7.90
N GLY A 46 -5.78 -0.10 -8.97
CA GLY A 46 -5.96 0.52 -10.27
C GLY A 46 -6.97 1.67 -10.25
N LEU A 47 -8.09 1.50 -9.54
CA LEU A 47 -9.11 2.54 -9.39
C LEU A 47 -8.56 3.77 -8.65
N LEU A 48 -7.88 3.55 -7.52
CA LEU A 48 -7.25 4.63 -6.74
C LEU A 48 -6.15 5.33 -7.53
N MET A 49 -5.31 4.60 -8.26
CA MET A 49 -4.25 5.16 -9.11
C MET A 49 -4.80 6.00 -10.25
N SER A 50 -6.02 5.73 -10.72
CA SER A 50 -6.70 6.54 -11.74
C SER A 50 -7.36 7.83 -11.19
N ASN A 51 -7.42 8.00 -9.86
CA ASN A 51 -8.18 9.07 -9.22
C ASN A 51 -7.44 10.42 -9.18
N SER A 52 -6.18 10.44 -8.73
CA SER A 52 -5.38 11.65 -8.66
C SER A 52 -3.90 11.38 -8.89
N GLU A 53 -3.15 12.40 -9.32
CA GLU A 53 -1.70 12.28 -9.53
C GLU A 53 -0.96 11.87 -8.24
N TRP A 54 -1.46 12.29 -7.08
CA TRP A 54 -0.88 11.95 -5.78
C TRP A 54 -1.14 10.50 -5.37
N ASP A 55 -2.37 10.00 -5.60
CA ASP A 55 -2.72 8.59 -5.39
C ASP A 55 -1.88 7.71 -6.31
N LEU A 56 -1.70 8.12 -7.57
CA LEU A 56 -0.82 7.47 -8.53
C LEU A 56 0.62 7.39 -7.99
N ALA A 57 1.19 8.49 -7.48
CA ALA A 57 2.54 8.51 -6.95
C ALA A 57 2.71 7.57 -5.74
N LEU A 58 1.80 7.66 -4.76
CA LEU A 58 1.84 6.85 -3.54
C LEU A 58 1.71 5.36 -3.85
N LEU A 59 0.69 4.97 -4.61
CA LEU A 59 0.44 3.57 -4.89
C LEU A 59 1.48 2.98 -5.85
N THR A 60 2.04 3.78 -6.76
CA THR A 60 3.20 3.36 -7.56
C THR A 60 4.41 3.08 -6.66
N ALA A 61 4.71 3.93 -5.68
CA ALA A 61 5.79 3.67 -4.72
C ALA A 61 5.57 2.35 -3.95
N ILE A 62 4.34 2.08 -3.50
CA ILE A 62 3.98 0.81 -2.83
C ILE A 62 4.14 -0.38 -3.78
N VAL A 63 3.63 -0.29 -5.01
CA VAL A 63 3.74 -1.34 -6.03
C VAL A 63 5.21 -1.66 -6.34
N ILE A 64 6.04 -0.64 -6.55
CA ILE A 64 7.48 -0.82 -6.76
C ILE A 64 8.11 -1.47 -5.52
N GLY A 65 7.76 -1.06 -4.31
CA GLY A 65 8.22 -1.72 -3.07
C GLY A 65 7.88 -3.21 -3.02
N VAL A 66 6.64 -3.58 -3.38
CA VAL A 66 6.22 -4.99 -3.48
C VAL A 66 7.03 -5.73 -4.55
N ILE A 67 7.32 -5.08 -5.68
CA ILE A 67 8.16 -5.68 -6.73
C ILE A 67 9.58 -5.95 -6.22
N LEU A 68 10.20 -4.96 -5.56
CA LEU A 68 11.56 -5.05 -5.04
C LEU A 68 11.71 -6.06 -3.90
N SER A 69 10.66 -6.29 -3.10
CA SER A 69 10.65 -7.35 -2.07
C SER A 69 10.64 -8.78 -2.64
N GLY A 70 10.51 -8.95 -3.96
CA GLY A 70 10.53 -10.26 -4.62
C GLY A 70 9.22 -11.06 -4.51
N LYS A 71 8.14 -10.44 -4.00
CA LYS A 71 6.82 -11.08 -3.87
C LYS A 71 6.15 -11.43 -5.20
N VAL A 72 6.57 -10.78 -6.29
CA VAL A 72 6.07 -10.99 -7.66
C VAL A 72 6.32 -12.41 -8.19
N ASN A 73 7.28 -13.14 -7.60
CA ASN A 73 7.55 -14.53 -7.98
C ASN A 73 6.36 -15.48 -7.72
N LYS A 74 5.35 -15.03 -6.96
CA LYS A 74 4.11 -15.77 -6.71
C LYS A 74 3.04 -15.38 -7.74
N PRO A 75 2.44 -16.36 -8.46
CA PRO A 75 1.48 -16.08 -9.54
C PRO A 75 0.23 -15.33 -9.08
N GLN A 76 -0.12 -15.42 -7.79
CA GLN A 76 -1.26 -14.71 -7.21
C GLN A 76 -1.04 -13.19 -7.17
N PHE A 77 0.20 -12.73 -6.93
CA PHE A 77 0.54 -11.31 -7.03
C PHE A 77 0.49 -10.82 -8.48
N LEU A 78 0.86 -11.68 -9.44
CA LEU A 78 0.79 -11.36 -10.87
C LEU A 78 -0.64 -11.01 -11.31
N ILE A 79 -1.65 -11.72 -10.79
CA ILE A 79 -3.06 -11.42 -11.07
C ILE A 79 -3.43 -10.01 -10.59
N GLY A 80 -2.97 -9.63 -9.39
CA GLY A 80 -3.14 -8.27 -8.88
C GLY A 80 -2.53 -7.22 -9.81
N PHE A 81 -1.28 -7.41 -10.26
CA PHE A 81 -0.62 -6.48 -11.18
C PHE A 81 -1.30 -6.39 -12.54
N ILE A 82 -1.77 -7.51 -13.10
CA ILE A 82 -2.53 -7.53 -14.34
C ILE A 82 -3.81 -6.70 -14.19
N LEU A 83 -4.53 -6.85 -13.07
CA LEU A 83 -5.76 -6.12 -12.82
C LEU A 83 -5.53 -4.62 -12.60
N ILE A 84 -4.43 -4.22 -11.96
CA ILE A 84 -4.00 -2.81 -11.92
C ILE A 84 -3.86 -2.29 -13.35
N GLY A 85 -3.10 -2.99 -14.19
CA GLY A 85 -2.86 -2.61 -15.59
C GLY A 85 -4.15 -2.49 -16.40
N ILE A 86 -5.05 -3.46 -16.29
CA ILE A 86 -6.34 -3.44 -16.99
C ILE A 86 -7.15 -2.20 -16.57
N VAL A 87 -7.27 -1.91 -15.28
CA VAL A 87 -8.03 -0.76 -14.80
C VAL A 87 -7.40 0.55 -15.28
N LEU A 88 -6.08 0.67 -15.24
CA LEU A 88 -5.37 1.86 -15.74
C LEU A 88 -5.54 2.06 -17.24
N VAL A 89 -5.59 0.99 -18.04
CA VAL A 89 -5.86 1.07 -19.49
C VAL A 89 -7.30 1.51 -19.75
N LEU A 90 -8.26 1.02 -18.96
CA LEU A 90 -9.69 1.34 -19.13
C LEU A 90 -10.05 2.76 -18.66
N ASN A 91 -9.51 3.18 -17.52
CA ASN A 91 -9.81 4.49 -16.92
C ASN A 91 -8.85 5.60 -17.37
N GLY A 92 -7.67 5.23 -17.83
CA GLY A 92 -6.58 6.17 -18.09
C GLY A 92 -5.79 6.53 -16.82
N LEU A 93 -4.74 7.32 -17.04
CA LEU A 93 -3.94 7.92 -15.96
C LEU A 93 -4.41 9.35 -15.69
N PRO A 94 -4.38 9.81 -14.43
CA PRO A 94 -4.66 11.19 -14.10
C PRO A 94 -3.62 12.12 -14.76
N ALA A 95 -4.05 13.33 -15.12
CA ALA A 95 -3.14 14.35 -15.62
C ALA A 95 -2.14 14.71 -14.52
N VAL A 96 -0.85 14.67 -14.86
CA VAL A 96 0.24 15.08 -13.96
C VAL A 96 0.55 16.55 -14.22
N SER A 97 0.37 17.39 -13.20
CA SER A 97 0.48 18.85 -13.28
C SER A 97 1.92 19.29 -13.55
N ASP A 98 2.87 18.65 -12.85
CA ASP A 98 4.30 18.85 -13.03
C ASP A 98 5.02 17.51 -12.87
N ILE A 99 5.58 17.01 -13.97
CA ILE A 99 6.22 15.69 -14.01
C ILE A 99 7.46 15.60 -13.13
N ILE A 100 8.19 16.71 -12.93
CA ILE A 100 9.40 16.75 -12.12
C ILE A 100 9.00 16.66 -10.65
N ILE A 101 8.05 17.46 -10.21
CA ILE A 101 7.55 17.44 -8.82
C ILE A 101 6.93 16.07 -8.52
N TRP A 102 6.11 15.55 -9.42
CA TRP A 102 5.50 14.23 -9.27
C TRP A 102 6.54 13.13 -9.10
N PHE A 103 7.60 13.13 -9.93
CA PHE A 103 8.67 12.16 -9.84
C PHE A 103 9.48 12.28 -8.54
N VAL A 104 9.72 13.51 -8.06
CA VAL A 104 10.36 13.75 -6.76
C VAL A 104 9.51 13.18 -5.62
N VAL A 105 8.19 13.42 -5.64
CA VAL A 105 7.26 12.85 -4.65
C VAL A 105 7.29 11.33 -4.70
N LEU A 106 7.22 10.73 -5.89
CA LEU A 106 7.34 9.28 -6.08
C LEU A 106 8.65 8.73 -5.47
N LEU A 107 9.78 9.37 -5.74
CA LEU A 107 11.08 8.94 -5.22
C LEU A 107 11.13 9.04 -3.69
N VAL A 108 10.64 10.13 -3.10
CA VAL A 108 10.56 10.29 -1.64
C VAL A 108 9.70 9.18 -1.03
N LEU A 109 8.53 8.92 -1.59
CA LEU A 109 7.63 7.86 -1.12
C LEU A 109 8.26 6.47 -1.29
N LEU A 110 8.99 6.23 -2.38
CA LEU A 110 9.69 4.97 -2.62
C LEU A 110 10.83 4.75 -1.63
N PHE A 111 11.70 5.76 -1.43
CA PHE A 111 12.79 5.67 -0.47
C PHE A 111 12.28 5.44 0.94
N THR A 112 11.22 6.14 1.34
CA THR A 112 10.60 5.98 2.66
C THR A 112 9.95 4.61 2.83
N ALA A 113 9.35 4.05 1.77
CA ALA A 113 8.85 2.66 1.75
C ALA A 113 9.98 1.64 1.97
N ILE A 114 11.10 1.80 1.27
CA ILE A 114 12.27 0.92 1.39
C ILE A 114 12.88 1.03 2.79
N LEU A 115 13.00 2.26 3.31
CA LEU A 115 13.49 2.48 4.67
C LEU A 115 12.60 1.80 5.71
N ASP A 116 11.28 1.89 5.54
CA ASP A 116 10.33 1.22 6.43
C ASP A 116 10.46 -0.31 6.39
N GLU A 117 10.65 -0.90 5.21
CA GLU A 117 10.86 -2.35 5.09
C GLU A 117 12.16 -2.79 5.80
N ILE A 118 13.27 -2.08 5.55
CA ILE A 118 14.56 -2.35 6.20
C ILE A 118 14.46 -2.20 7.73
N GLN A 119 13.73 -1.19 8.19
CA GLN A 119 13.52 -0.96 9.62
C GLN A 119 12.64 -2.05 10.25
N ASN A 120 11.57 -2.45 9.56
CA ASN A 120 10.67 -3.51 10.01
C ASN A 120 11.42 -4.85 10.15
N ASP A 121 12.23 -5.23 9.16
CA ASP A 121 13.06 -6.44 9.20
C ASP A 121 14.09 -6.43 10.35
N ARG A 122 14.66 -5.27 10.66
CA ARG A 122 15.60 -5.11 11.78
C ARG A 122 14.89 -5.16 13.13
N ALA A 123 13.66 -4.66 13.21
CA ALA A 123 12.84 -4.69 14.41
C ALA A 123 12.40 -6.12 14.75
N ASP A 124 12.02 -6.92 13.74
CA ASP A 124 11.63 -8.32 13.93
C ASP A 124 12.79 -9.20 14.42
N LYS A 125 14.05 -8.84 14.12
CA LYS A 125 15.25 -9.56 14.62
C LYS A 125 15.61 -9.24 16.08
N ASN A 126 15.12 -8.15 16.66
CA ASN A 126 15.46 -7.69 18.01
C ASN A 126 14.18 -7.47 18.85
N SER A 127 13.50 -8.57 19.17
CA SER A 127 12.12 -8.63 19.70
C SER A 127 11.85 -7.85 21.00
N ASP A 128 12.87 -7.48 21.78
CA ASP A 128 12.67 -7.10 23.19
C ASP A 128 12.69 -5.60 23.50
N THR A 129 12.86 -4.72 22.51
CA THR A 129 13.00 -3.27 22.81
C THR A 129 11.74 -2.49 22.44
N ILE A 130 11.37 -1.49 23.26
CA ILE A 130 10.32 -0.49 22.96
C ILE A 130 10.47 0.13 21.55
N ARG A 131 11.70 0.16 21.02
CA ARG A 131 12.04 0.55 19.64
C ARG A 131 11.43 -0.36 18.58
N SER A 132 11.26 -1.66 18.81
CA SER A 132 10.61 -2.57 17.85
C SER A 132 9.15 -2.14 17.65
N LYS A 133 8.42 -1.81 18.72
CA LYS A 133 7.05 -1.27 18.64
C LYS A 133 6.95 0.11 18.00
N PHE A 134 7.99 0.94 18.09
CA PHE A 134 8.00 2.30 17.53
C PHE A 134 8.32 2.35 16.03
N PHE A 135 9.12 1.40 15.53
CA PHE A 135 9.45 1.27 14.10
C PHE A 135 8.64 0.21 13.36
N LEU A 136 7.83 -0.57 14.08
CA LEU A 136 6.78 -1.38 13.48
C LEU A 136 5.76 -0.44 12.81
N TYR A 137 5.31 -0.80 11.61
CA TYR A 137 4.19 -0.18 10.88
C TYR A 137 4.46 1.15 10.15
N ARG A 138 5.35 1.09 9.15
CA ARG A 138 5.50 2.12 8.10
C ARG A 138 5.58 3.55 8.64
N PHE A 139 6.28 3.72 9.77
CA PHE A 139 6.31 4.98 10.48
C PHE A 139 6.96 6.08 9.64
N THR A 140 8.03 5.76 8.91
CA THR A 140 8.75 6.72 8.05
C THR A 140 7.86 7.23 6.93
N MET A 141 7.06 6.35 6.30
CA MET A 141 6.12 6.71 5.25
C MET A 141 5.00 7.60 5.79
N LYS A 142 4.39 7.27 6.94
CA LYS A 142 3.36 8.11 7.59
C LYS A 142 3.88 9.52 7.88
N LEU A 143 5.10 9.64 8.41
CA LEU A 143 5.71 10.93 8.70
C LEU A 143 6.02 11.72 7.41
N SER A 144 6.57 11.05 6.41
CA SER A 144 6.93 11.69 5.13
C SER A 144 5.69 12.19 4.39
N VAL A 145 4.62 11.41 4.41
CA VAL A 145 3.31 11.75 3.85
C VAL A 145 2.65 12.91 4.59
N LEU A 146 2.83 13.01 5.91
CA LEU A 146 2.40 14.18 6.69
C LEU A 146 3.17 15.45 6.30
N ILE A 147 4.49 15.36 6.14
CA ILE A 147 5.33 16.49 5.70
C ILE A 147 4.92 16.94 4.30
N LEU A 148 4.72 15.99 3.38
CA LEU A 148 4.24 16.28 2.03
C LEU A 148 2.86 16.94 2.05
N ALA A 149 1.94 16.51 2.91
CA ALA A 149 0.63 17.14 3.04
C ALA A 149 0.69 18.59 3.58
N ILE A 150 1.69 18.92 4.41
CA ILE A 150 1.91 20.29 4.88
C ILE A 150 2.50 21.17 3.76
N LEU A 151 3.47 20.65 3.02
CA LEU A 151 4.13 21.38 1.92
C LEU A 151 3.22 21.51 0.69
N MET A 152 2.38 20.51 0.44
CA MET A 152 1.52 20.37 -0.73
C MET A 152 0.11 19.97 -0.25
N PRO A 153 -0.75 20.93 0.11
CA PRO A 153 -2.08 20.64 0.67
C PRO A 153 -2.97 19.76 -0.20
N GLN A 154 -2.76 19.74 -1.51
CA GLN A 154 -3.47 18.85 -2.45
C GLN A 154 -3.17 17.37 -2.21
N PHE A 155 -2.04 17.05 -1.57
CA PHE A 155 -1.65 15.69 -1.19
C PHE A 155 -2.36 15.18 0.07
N LEU A 156 -3.02 16.07 0.84
CA LEU A 156 -3.66 15.72 2.11
C LEU A 156 -4.67 14.56 2.01
N PRO A 157 -5.52 14.46 0.97
CA PRO A 157 -6.46 13.34 0.89
C PRO A 157 -5.75 12.00 0.64
N THR A 158 -4.75 11.97 -0.23
CA THR A 158 -3.88 10.79 -0.43
C THR A 158 -3.17 10.41 0.87
N ALA A 159 -2.76 11.43 1.62
CA ALA A 159 -2.15 11.24 2.93
C ALA A 159 -3.10 10.52 3.89
N ILE A 160 -4.32 11.05 4.08
CA ILE A 160 -5.39 10.41 4.87
C ILE A 160 -5.69 9.00 4.35
N GLY A 161 -5.70 8.82 3.03
CA GLY A 161 -5.82 7.54 2.35
C GLY A 161 -4.78 6.52 2.82
N LEU A 162 -3.51 6.91 2.94
CA LEU A 162 -2.46 6.03 3.48
C LEU A 162 -2.77 5.56 4.91
N TRP A 163 -3.23 6.45 5.81
CA TRP A 163 -3.60 6.01 7.17
C TRP A 163 -4.77 5.02 7.17
N MET A 164 -5.75 5.22 6.28
CA MET A 164 -6.86 4.28 6.10
C MET A 164 -6.39 2.94 5.55
N PHE A 165 -5.49 2.97 4.57
CA PHE A 165 -4.83 1.79 4.03
C PHE A 165 -4.11 0.99 5.11
N ASP A 166 -3.27 1.64 5.91
CA ASP A 166 -2.53 0.99 6.97
C ASP A 166 -3.46 0.43 8.04
N THR A 167 -4.56 1.12 8.37
CA THR A 167 -5.58 0.61 9.29
C THR A 167 -6.22 -0.68 8.77
N GLY A 168 -6.57 -0.73 7.48
CA GLY A 168 -7.09 -1.94 6.85
C GLY A 168 -6.06 -3.08 6.85
N TYR A 169 -4.82 -2.76 6.51
CA TYR A 169 -3.69 -3.69 6.48
C TYR A 169 -3.43 -4.30 7.87
N GLU A 170 -3.41 -3.49 8.93
CA GLU A 170 -3.24 -3.93 10.32
C GLU A 170 -4.42 -4.79 10.80
N THR A 171 -5.64 -4.41 10.44
CA THR A 171 -6.86 -5.16 10.80
C THR A 171 -6.83 -6.57 10.22
N ALA A 172 -6.48 -6.72 8.94
CA ALA A 172 -6.32 -8.03 8.31
C ALA A 172 -5.26 -8.88 9.03
N ARG A 173 -4.11 -8.30 9.37
CA ARG A 173 -3.04 -8.99 10.11
C ARG A 173 -3.53 -9.51 11.47
N VAL A 174 -4.28 -8.70 12.22
CA VAL A 174 -4.83 -9.10 13.53
C VAL A 174 -5.80 -10.28 13.39
N ILE A 175 -6.67 -10.25 12.37
CA ILE A 175 -7.63 -11.32 12.09
C ILE A 175 -6.90 -12.64 11.77
N VAL A 176 -5.90 -12.59 10.90
CA VAL A 176 -5.14 -13.80 10.52
C VAL A 176 -4.35 -14.35 11.72
N ARG A 177 -3.72 -13.49 12.53
CA ARG A 177 -3.00 -13.94 13.74
C ARG A 177 -3.90 -14.62 14.76
N ARG A 178 -5.16 -14.17 14.90
CA ARG A 178 -6.14 -14.80 15.80
C ARG A 178 -6.69 -16.14 15.29
N THR A 179 -6.59 -16.40 13.99
CA THR A 179 -7.11 -17.61 13.35
C THR A 179 -6.02 -18.67 13.13
N ARG A 180 -4.78 -18.40 13.50
CA ARG A 180 -3.74 -19.43 13.54
C ARG A 180 -4.07 -20.46 14.64
N PRO A 181 -4.12 -21.76 14.32
CA PRO A 181 -4.26 -22.82 15.31
C PRO A 181 -3.02 -22.91 16.21
#